data_AF-Q1WCH7-F1
#
_entry.id   AF-Q1WCH7-F1
#
_cell.length_a   1.000
_cell.length_b   1.000
_cell.length_c   1.000
_cell.angle_alpha   90.00
_cell.angle_beta   90.00
_cell.angle_gamma   90.00
#
_symmetry.space_group_name_H-M   'P 1'
#
loop_
_entity.id
_entity.type
_entity.pdbx_description
1 polymer ?
#
loop_
_entity_poly.entity_id
_entity_poly.type
_entity_poly.pdbx_seq_one_letter_code
_entity_poly.pdbx_strand_id
1 'polypeptide(L)'
;YLFQSFHPDLPWASCTNAWNTENCIEDTLRKNMSLGGSVHHTNFTSPVTEFWERNVLSISDGIENMGSVKWDLALCLLAMWVICFFCIWKGVKSTGKVV
;
A
#
# COMPACT_ATOMS: atom_id res chain seq x y z
N TYR A 1 4.60 1.91 0.02
CA TYR A 1 4.89 1.08 -1.17
C TYR A 1 6.37 1.07 -1.52
N LEU A 2 6.94 2.14 -2.09
CA LEU A 2 8.33 2.12 -2.59
C LEU A 2 9.34 1.53 -1.59
N PHE A 3 9.37 2.03 -0.36
CA PHE A 3 10.28 1.50 0.67
C PHE A 3 9.98 0.05 1.06
N GLN A 4 8.70 -0.33 1.07
CA GLN A 4 8.30 -1.71 1.39
C GLN A 4 8.56 -2.69 0.24
N SER A 5 8.76 -2.22 -0.99
CA SER A 5 9.13 -3.05 -2.13
C SER A 5 10.57 -3.58 -2.06
N PHE A 6 11.40 -3.09 -1.14
CA PHE A 6 12.77 -3.58 -0.93
C PHE A 6 12.86 -4.76 0.04
N HIS A 7 11.75 -5.20 0.64
CA HIS A 7 11.73 -6.44 1.42
C HIS A 7 11.97 -7.65 0.51
N PRO A 8 12.64 -8.70 1.00
CA PRO A 8 12.90 -9.92 0.22
C PRO A 8 11.60 -10.59 -0.24
N ASP A 9 10.60 -10.61 0.65
CA ASP A 9 9.23 -11.00 0.33
C ASP A 9 8.34 -9.77 0.40
N LEU A 10 7.50 -9.57 -0.62
CA LEU A 10 6.61 -8.42 -0.67
C LEU A 10 5.49 -8.61 0.38
N PRO A 11 5.22 -7.61 1.23
CA PRO A 11 4.25 -7.75 2.31
C PRO A 11 2.80 -7.88 1.84
N TRP A 12 2.52 -7.58 0.57
CA TRP A 12 1.22 -7.79 -0.07
C TRP A 12 1.17 -9.02 -0.99
N ALA A 13 2.18 -9.90 -0.93
CA ALA A 13 2.20 -11.14 -1.71
C ALA A 13 1.46 -12.30 -1.02
N SER A 14 1.41 -12.31 0.31
CA SER A 14 0.78 -13.37 1.11
C SER A 14 -0.35 -12.85 2.01
N CYS A 15 -1.18 -13.78 2.49
CA CYS A 15 -2.24 -13.50 3.46
C CYS A 15 -1.81 -13.75 4.92
N THR A 16 -0.52 -13.94 5.18
CA THR A 16 0.04 -14.37 6.47
C THR A 16 0.42 -13.21 7.40
N ASN A 17 -0.19 -12.02 7.20
CA ASN A 17 0.18 -10.83 7.94
C ASN A 17 -0.83 -10.49 9.04
N ALA A 18 -0.40 -9.73 10.05
CA ALA A 18 -1.22 -9.36 11.20
C ALA A 18 -2.46 -8.49 10.84
N TRP A 19 -2.43 -7.81 9.69
CA TRP A 19 -3.55 -7.00 9.21
C TRP A 19 -4.54 -7.78 8.34
N ASN A 20 -4.23 -9.04 7.99
CA ASN A 20 -5.08 -9.82 7.11
C ASN A 20 -6.29 -10.41 7.83
N THR A 21 -7.39 -10.59 7.09
CA THR A 21 -8.57 -11.30 7.59
C THR A 21 -8.65 -12.74 7.10
N GLU A 22 -9.56 -13.51 7.68
CA GLU A 22 -9.91 -14.87 7.24
C GLU A 22 -10.41 -14.91 5.79
N ASN A 23 -10.86 -13.78 5.24
CA ASN A 23 -11.35 -13.67 3.87
C ASN A 23 -10.23 -13.39 2.84
N CYS A 24 -8.99 -13.23 3.30
CA CYS A 24 -7.84 -13.01 2.42
C CYS A 24 -7.49 -14.31 1.67
N ILE A 25 -7.45 -14.24 0.33
CA ILE A 25 -7.00 -15.35 -0.51
C ILE A 25 -5.87 -14.89 -1.43
N GLU A 26 -4.77 -15.64 -1.42
CA GLU A 26 -3.63 -15.44 -2.32
C GLU A 26 -3.99 -15.73 -3.79
N ASP A 27 -3.41 -14.96 -4.71
CA ASP A 27 -3.72 -15.05 -6.14
C ASP A 27 -3.38 -16.42 -6.76
N THR A 28 -2.39 -17.12 -6.22
CA THR A 28 -2.01 -18.48 -6.64
C THR A 28 -3.12 -19.49 -6.33
N LEU A 29 -3.66 -19.45 -5.12
CA LEU A 29 -4.80 -20.25 -4.68
C LEU A 29 -6.07 -19.89 -5.45
N ARG A 30 -6.30 -18.59 -5.69
CA ARG A 30 -7.45 -18.11 -6.48
C ARG A 30 -7.46 -18.67 -7.90
N LYS A 31 -6.30 -18.71 -8.58
CA LYS A 31 -6.15 -19.29 -9.93
C LYS A 31 -6.35 -20.80 -9.96
N ASN A 32 -5.88 -21.52 -8.95
CA ASN A 32 -6.12 -22.96 -8.83
C ASN A 32 -7.60 -23.27 -8.57
N MET A 33 -8.28 -22.44 -7.77
CA MET A 33 -9.70 -22.61 -7.43
C MET A 33 -10.62 -22.40 -8.63
N SER A 34 -10.31 -21.45 -9.52
CA SER A 34 -11.04 -21.25 -10.78
C SER A 34 -10.99 -22.45 -11.74
N LEU A 35 -10.04 -23.38 -11.56
CA LEU A 35 -9.87 -24.56 -12.40
C LEU A 35 -10.66 -25.79 -11.89
N GLY A 36 -11.10 -25.80 -10.62
CA GLY A 36 -11.61 -27.00 -9.94
C GLY A 36 -13.09 -26.98 -9.55
N GLY A 37 -13.77 -25.83 -9.61
CA GLY A 37 -15.20 -25.76 -9.29
C GLY A 37 -15.63 -24.35 -8.92
N SER A 38 -16.82 -23.98 -9.37
CA SER A 38 -17.47 -22.70 -9.10
C SER A 38 -17.68 -22.48 -7.60
N VAL A 39 -16.69 -21.86 -6.94
CA VAL A 39 -16.85 -21.33 -5.58
C VAL A 39 -17.58 -20.00 -5.68
N HIS A 40 -18.66 -19.89 -4.91
CA HIS A 40 -19.50 -18.72 -4.79
C HIS A 40 -18.65 -17.48 -4.49
N HIS A 41 -18.60 -16.56 -5.45
CA HIS A 41 -17.70 -15.41 -5.53
C HIS A 41 -18.03 -14.28 -4.53
N THR A 42 -18.52 -14.59 -3.34
CA THR A 42 -19.05 -13.57 -2.43
C THR A 42 -18.12 -13.42 -1.24
N ASN A 43 -17.28 -12.39 -1.30
CA ASN A 43 -16.52 -11.76 -0.19
C ASN A 43 -15.05 -12.13 0.02
N PHE A 44 -14.36 -12.77 -0.92
CA PHE A 44 -12.89 -12.92 -0.82
C PHE A 44 -12.15 -11.67 -1.28
N THR A 45 -11.18 -11.25 -0.47
CA THR A 45 -10.30 -10.10 -0.69
C THR A 45 -8.91 -10.55 -1.09
N SER A 46 -8.24 -9.77 -1.94
CA SER A 46 -6.84 -10.06 -2.30
C SER A 46 -5.90 -9.54 -1.21
N PRO A 47 -4.71 -10.15 -1.00
CA PRO A 47 -3.72 -9.64 -0.05
C PRO A 47 -3.28 -8.21 -0.38
N VAL A 48 -3.30 -7.82 -1.65
CA VAL A 48 -3.01 -6.46 -2.12
C VAL A 48 -4.07 -5.47 -1.65
N THR A 49 -5.35 -5.83 -1.77
CA THR A 49 -6.48 -5.01 -1.31
C THR A 49 -6.40 -4.81 0.19
N GLU A 50 -6.21 -5.89 0.96
CA GLU A 50 -6.15 -5.78 2.42
C GLU A 50 -4.92 -5.03 2.90
N PHE A 51 -3.77 -5.21 2.25
CA PHE A 51 -2.59 -4.42 2.55
C PHE A 51 -2.85 -2.91 2.35
N TRP A 52 -3.53 -2.52 1.28
CA TRP A 52 -3.88 -1.12 1.06
C TRP A 52 -4.85 -0.61 2.12
N GLU A 53 -5.98 -1.29 2.32
CA GLU A 53 -7.09 -0.79 3.14
C GLU A 53 -6.78 -0.84 4.64
N ARG A 54 -6.18 -1.94 5.11
CA ARG A 54 -6.02 -2.21 6.55
C ARG A 54 -4.64 -1.79 7.07
N ASN A 55 -3.59 -1.98 6.27
CA ASN A 55 -2.24 -1.63 6.70
C ASN A 55 -1.87 -0.19 6.31
N VAL A 56 -1.88 0.12 5.01
CA VAL A 56 -1.41 1.43 4.51
C VAL A 56 -2.37 2.54 4.91
N LEU A 57 -3.63 2.45 4.49
CA LEU A 57 -4.62 3.51 4.68
C LEU A 57 -5.23 3.45 6.08
N SER A 58 -5.44 2.24 6.61
CA SER A 58 -6.12 2.03 7.90
C SER A 58 -7.52 2.62 7.90
N ILE A 59 -8.34 2.20 6.95
CA ILE A 59 -9.72 2.70 6.82
C ILE A 59 -10.45 2.53 8.14
N SER A 60 -11.04 3.62 8.60
CA SER A 60 -11.89 3.67 9.79
C SER A 60 -13.35 3.35 9.45
N ASP A 61 -14.16 3.13 10.49
CA ASP A 61 -15.57 2.72 10.34
C ASP A 61 -16.47 3.80 9.67
N GLY A 62 -16.00 5.04 9.53
CA GLY A 62 -16.73 6.11 8.86
C GLY A 62 -16.06 7.48 8.98
N ILE A 63 -16.59 8.48 8.25
CA ILE A 63 -16.07 9.85 8.24
C ILE A 63 -16.15 10.55 9.59
N GLU A 64 -17.14 10.17 10.42
CA GLU A 64 -17.29 10.71 11.78
C GLU A 64 -16.18 10.25 12.72
N ASN A 65 -15.57 9.10 12.42
CA ASN A 65 -14.48 8.51 13.17
C ASN A 65 -13.22 8.52 12.30
N MET A 66 -12.56 9.68 12.17
CA MET A 66 -11.40 9.85 11.28
C MET A 66 -10.16 9.03 11.72
N GLY A 67 -10.19 8.41 12.91
CA GLY A 67 -9.12 7.55 13.41
C GLY A 67 -7.86 8.32 13.81
N SER A 68 -6.73 7.61 13.88
CA SER A 68 -5.42 8.18 14.22
C SER A 68 -4.57 8.42 12.98
N VAL A 69 -3.71 9.45 13.03
CA VAL A 69 -2.72 9.71 11.96
C VAL A 69 -1.70 8.57 11.88
N LYS A 70 -1.57 7.97 10.69
CA LYS A 70 -0.51 7.00 10.38
C LYS A 70 0.83 7.73 10.21
N TRP A 71 1.72 7.57 11.19
CA TRP A 71 3.03 8.23 11.23
C TRP A 71 3.93 7.91 10.04
N ASP A 72 3.88 6.68 9.53
CA ASP A 72 4.66 6.29 8.34
C ASP A 72 4.28 7.13 7.11
N LEU A 73 2.98 7.39 6.93
CA LEU A 73 2.47 8.23 5.85
C LEU A 73 2.82 9.71 6.08
N ALA A 74 2.70 10.19 7.32
CA ALA A 74 3.05 11.57 7.68
C ALA A 74 4.55 11.85 7.42
N LEU A 75 5.43 10.93 7.79
CA LEU A 75 6.87 11.02 7.53
C LEU A 75 7.18 10.93 6.04
N CYS A 76 6.49 10.06 5.29
CA CYS A 76 6.64 9.96 3.84
C CYS A 76 6.24 11.27 3.15
N LEU A 77 5.16 11.91 3.59
CA LEU A 77 4.70 13.20 3.09
C LEU A 77 5.71 14.31 3.41
N LEU A 78 6.23 14.33 4.63
CA LEU A 78 7.24 15.30 5.07
C LEU A 78 8.53 15.15 4.25
N ALA A 79 9.00 13.93 4.02
CA ALA A 79 10.16 13.66 3.19
C ALA A 79 9.99 14.19 1.76
N MET A 80 8.82 13.97 1.14
CA MET A 80 8.50 14.52 -0.18
C MET A 80 8.53 16.05 -0.20
N TRP A 81 7.95 16.70 0.82
CA TRP A 81 8.01 18.16 0.95
C TRP A 81 9.43 18.68 1.05
N VAL A 82 10.27 18.04 1.87
CA VAL A 82 11.68 18.39 2.03
C VAL A 82 12.45 18.23 0.71
N ILE A 83 12.22 17.13 -0.02
CA ILE A 83 12.85 16.90 -1.34
C ILE A 83 12.43 17.99 -2.33
N CYS A 84 11.12 18.25 -2.47
CA CYS A 84 10.61 19.31 -3.36
C CYS A 84 11.21 20.67 -3.01
N PHE A 85 11.30 20.98 -1.71
CA PHE A 85 11.90 22.20 -1.24
C PHE A 85 13.37 22.32 -1.62
N PHE A 86 14.17 21.27 -1.47
CA PHE A 86 15.58 21.29 -1.93
C PHE A 86 15.72 21.40 -3.45
N CYS A 87 14.84 20.75 -4.21
CA CYS A 87 14.80 20.88 -5.68
C CYS A 87 14.55 22.33 -6.11
N ILE A 88 13.70 23.06 -5.37
CA ILE A 88 13.35 24.46 -5.67
C ILE A 88 14.39 25.44 -5.08
N TRP A 89 14.92 25.16 -3.89
CA TRP A 89 15.81 26.06 -3.13
C TRP A 89 17.02 26.49 -3.97
N LYS A 90 17.64 25.58 -4.72
CA LYS A 90 18.80 25.94 -5.57
C LYS A 90 18.45 26.76 -6.81
N GLY A 91 17.17 26.91 -7.13
CA GLY A 91 16.68 27.70 -8.24
C GLY A 91 17.02 27.10 -9.61
N VAL A 92 16.17 27.41 -10.57
CA VAL A 92 16.27 27.16 -12.02
C VAL A 92 17.59 27.57 -12.71
N LYS A 93 18.58 28.10 -11.97
CA LYS A 93 19.92 28.43 -12.49
C LYS A 93 20.78 27.20 -12.84
N SER A 94 20.39 26.00 -12.40
CA SER A 94 21.01 24.74 -12.83
C SER A 94 20.08 23.86 -13.68
N THR A 95 18.92 24.36 -14.12
CA THR A 95 18.07 23.59 -15.05
C THR A 95 18.56 23.73 -16.50
N GLY A 96 19.30 24.79 -16.83
CA GLY A 96 19.89 25.02 -18.15
C GLY A 96 21.26 24.35 -18.39
N LYS A 97 21.74 23.49 -17.49
CA LYS A 97 23.05 22.80 -17.65
C LYS A 97 22.96 21.28 -17.58
N VAL A 98 21.76 20.74 -17.45
CA VAL A 98 21.45 19.32 -17.59
C VAL A 98 20.17 19.20 -18.42
N VAL A 99 20.29 19.59 -19.69
CA VAL A 99 19.56 19.05 -20.83
C VAL A 99 20.61 18.60 -21.84
#